data_AF-A0A1V6J095-F1
#
_entry.id   AF-A0A1V6J095-F1
#
_cell.length_a   1.000
_cell.length_b   1.000
_cell.length_c   1.000
_cell.angle_alpha   90.00
_cell.angle_beta   90.00
_cell.angle_gamma   90.00
#
_symmetry.space_group_name_H-M   'P 1'
#
loop_
_entity.id
_entity.type
_entity.pdbx_description
1 polymer ?
#
loop_
_entity_poly.entity_id
_entity_poly.type
_entity_poly.pdbx_seq_one_letter_code
_entity_poly.pdbx_strand_id
1 'polypeptide(L)'
;MFISQFKSLLKSIGQLPLETACPLQLAYICFGYRHLLSLSYTSPRITSVLGEEARAEAVITQMHHIIDMLAARLDQEMSAGDRARAIVYLLQTLTFQYCPWHMEVALNAMDEFLQPQESSAAEGSAHMPLSSSATDPSADLCKILCHHYYFRSDENSRRQAETILDSWISDLKTENQQSSGAGKEGNRIFPQSADGSWTLPLDQALERIDALVMYSDMVDEQRYEKKLHRILEHYAQDLQISKKVRFLSIMSQAGGLYLYRKQMEQIIDHILQGDFSLEADITSQCKEQDLLLTIRFYALALRLEHFDDACTAQPESGN
;
A
#
# COMPACT_ATOMS: atom_id res chain seq x y z
N MET A 1 -3.53 26.35 -4.62
CA MET A 1 -4.26 25.44 -5.53
C MET A 1 -4.57 24.09 -4.86
N PHE A 2 -3.58 23.39 -4.29
CA PHE A 2 -3.82 22.09 -3.66
C PHE A 2 -4.72 22.12 -2.42
N ILE A 3 -4.64 23.16 -1.57
CA ILE A 3 -5.50 23.28 -0.39
C ILE A 3 -6.99 23.37 -0.76
N SER A 4 -7.36 24.19 -1.75
CA SER A 4 -8.77 24.30 -2.17
C SER A 4 -9.28 23.02 -2.83
N GLN A 5 -8.44 22.35 -3.62
CA GLN A 5 -8.74 21.02 -4.17
C GLN A 5 -8.93 19.99 -3.06
N PHE A 6 -8.04 19.96 -2.06
CA PHE A 6 -8.14 19.03 -0.95
C PHE A 6 -9.39 19.26 -0.09
N LYS A 7 -9.77 20.52 0.18
CA LYS A 7 -11.05 20.83 0.84
C LYS A 7 -12.24 20.27 0.10
N SER A 8 -12.30 20.48 -1.22
CA SER A 8 -13.38 19.96 -2.04
C SER A 8 -13.41 18.44 -1.98
N LEU A 9 -12.24 17.82 -2.05
CA LEU A 9 -12.10 16.37 -2.04
C LEU A 9 -12.48 15.77 -0.68
N LEU A 10 -12.07 16.37 0.43
CA LEU A 10 -12.44 15.95 1.78
C LEU A 10 -13.97 15.90 1.95
N LYS A 11 -14.68 16.90 1.41
CA LYS A 11 -16.16 16.91 1.38
C LYS A 11 -16.72 15.80 0.51
N SER A 12 -16.18 15.61 -0.69
CA SER A 12 -16.60 14.52 -1.59
C SER A 12 -16.43 13.14 -0.95
N ILE A 13 -15.29 12.91 -0.28
CA ILE A 13 -14.99 11.65 0.42
C ILE A 13 -15.99 11.40 1.55
N GLY A 14 -16.29 12.42 2.36
CA GLY A 14 -17.29 12.32 3.43
C GLY A 14 -18.73 12.08 2.96
N GLN A 15 -18.99 12.15 1.65
CA GLN A 15 -20.29 11.90 1.03
C GLN A 15 -20.36 10.57 0.27
N LEU A 16 -19.25 9.82 0.19
CA LEU A 16 -19.25 8.53 -0.51
C LEU A 16 -20.09 7.49 0.25
N PRO A 17 -20.90 6.67 -0.46
CA PRO A 17 -21.69 5.61 0.16
C PRO A 17 -20.80 4.41 0.52
N LEU A 18 -20.24 4.43 1.72
CA LEU A 18 -19.27 3.44 2.20
C LEU A 18 -19.84 2.01 2.25
N GLU A 19 -21.16 1.86 2.41
CA GLU A 19 -21.87 0.57 2.41
C GLU A 19 -21.72 -0.18 1.08
N THR A 20 -21.48 0.55 -0.01
CA THR A 20 -21.30 -0.02 -1.35
C THR A 20 -19.86 0.01 -1.83
N ALA A 21 -18.93 0.54 -1.03
CA ALA A 21 -17.52 0.63 -1.39
C ALA A 21 -16.82 -0.73 -1.27
N CYS A 22 -15.92 -0.99 -2.20
CA CYS A 22 -15.06 -2.18 -2.18
C CYS A 22 -13.95 -2.03 -1.10
N PRO A 23 -13.32 -3.12 -0.63
CA PRO A 23 -12.27 -3.05 0.40
C PRO A 23 -11.10 -2.13 0.05
N LEU A 24 -10.67 -2.11 -1.22
CA LEU A 24 -9.59 -1.22 -1.68
C LEU A 24 -9.95 0.26 -1.53
N GLN A 25 -11.19 0.63 -1.89
CA GLN A 25 -11.66 2.01 -1.75
C GLN A 25 -11.64 2.44 -0.29
N LEU A 26 -12.19 1.59 0.60
CA LEU A 26 -12.19 1.82 2.04
C LEU A 26 -10.75 1.98 2.58
N ALA A 27 -9.82 1.13 2.16
CA ALA A 27 -8.41 1.20 2.54
C ALA A 27 -7.77 2.54 2.13
N TYR A 28 -7.94 2.98 0.88
CA TYR A 28 -7.40 4.26 0.41
C TYR A 28 -8.00 5.46 1.16
N ILE A 29 -9.29 5.41 1.51
CA ILE A 29 -9.90 6.45 2.35
C ILE A 29 -9.21 6.48 3.73
N CYS A 30 -9.03 5.32 4.36
CA CYS A 30 -8.31 5.22 5.63
C CYS A 30 -6.86 5.72 5.54
N PHE A 31 -6.13 5.39 4.47
CA PHE A 31 -4.78 5.90 4.27
C PHE A 31 -4.75 7.42 4.14
N GLY A 32 -5.70 8.02 3.42
CA GLY A 32 -5.83 9.48 3.38
C GLY A 32 -6.15 10.09 4.74
N TYR A 33 -7.08 9.50 5.50
CA TYR A 33 -7.41 9.96 6.84
C TYR A 33 -6.27 9.79 7.84
N ARG A 34 -5.43 8.77 7.72
CA ARG A 34 -4.22 8.62 8.54
C ARG A 34 -3.31 9.85 8.42
N HIS A 35 -3.00 10.27 7.18
CA HIS A 35 -2.17 11.44 6.94
C HIS A 35 -2.85 12.74 7.41
N LEU A 36 -4.17 12.84 7.21
CA LEU A 36 -4.94 13.97 7.74
C LEU A 36 -4.94 14.00 9.27
N LEU A 37 -5.05 12.86 9.95
CA LEU A 37 -5.01 12.77 11.41
C LEU A 37 -3.64 13.20 11.96
N SER A 38 -2.56 12.76 11.32
CA SER A 38 -1.20 13.22 11.63
C SER A 38 -1.10 14.74 11.54
N LEU A 39 -1.62 15.33 10.45
CA LEU A 39 -1.72 16.78 10.27
C LEU A 39 -2.59 17.44 11.35
N SER A 40 -3.73 16.85 11.73
CA SER A 40 -4.62 17.33 12.80
C SER A 40 -3.89 17.52 14.13
N TYR A 41 -2.93 16.65 14.44
CA TYR A 41 -2.13 16.74 15.66
C TYR A 41 -0.88 17.62 15.54
N THR A 42 -0.28 17.68 14.35
CA THR A 42 1.02 18.35 14.15
C THR A 42 0.90 19.78 13.62
N SER A 43 -0.23 20.17 13.04
CA SER A 43 -0.46 21.50 12.46
C SER A 43 -1.63 22.23 13.14
N PRO A 44 -1.36 23.19 14.04
CA PRO A 44 -2.41 23.89 14.81
C PRO A 44 -3.42 24.68 13.98
N ARG A 45 -3.11 24.99 12.72
CA ARG A 45 -3.97 25.75 11.80
C ARG A 45 -4.76 24.87 10.85
N ILE A 46 -4.56 23.56 10.87
CA ILE A 46 -5.17 22.68 9.87
C ILE A 46 -6.70 22.74 9.87
N THR A 47 -7.33 22.88 11.02
CA THR A 47 -8.79 23.07 11.12
C THR A 47 -9.25 24.40 10.57
N SER A 48 -8.53 25.50 10.84
CA SER A 48 -8.89 26.81 10.26
C SER A 48 -8.63 26.85 8.76
N VAL A 49 -7.62 26.12 8.29
CA VAL A 49 -7.29 25.98 6.88
C VAL A 49 -8.32 25.09 6.22
N LEU A 50 -8.58 23.86 6.65
CA LEU A 50 -9.33 22.83 5.92
C LEU A 50 -10.80 22.68 6.34
N GLY A 51 -11.19 23.16 7.52
CA GLY A 51 -12.54 23.03 8.06
C GLY A 51 -12.63 22.05 9.23
N GLU A 52 -13.85 21.90 9.73
CA GLU A 52 -14.22 21.06 10.88
C GLU A 52 -13.97 19.58 10.60
N GLU A 53 -14.12 19.18 9.34
CA GLU A 53 -13.92 17.82 8.84
C GLU A 53 -12.46 17.35 8.98
N ALA A 54 -11.52 18.29 9.15
CA ALA A 54 -10.10 18.01 9.40
C ALA A 54 -9.73 18.02 10.89
N ARG A 55 -10.69 18.16 11.81
CA ARG A 55 -10.43 17.99 13.25
C ARG A 55 -10.16 16.52 13.57
N ALA A 56 -9.28 16.27 14.54
CA ALA A 56 -8.90 14.93 14.95
C ALA A 56 -10.12 14.07 15.33
N GLU A 57 -11.10 14.61 16.07
CA GLU A 57 -12.28 13.84 16.47
C GLU A 57 -13.16 13.42 15.28
N ALA A 58 -13.32 14.32 14.30
CA ALA A 58 -14.08 14.03 13.08
C ALA A 58 -13.36 12.95 12.24
N VAL A 59 -12.04 13.07 12.09
CA VAL A 59 -11.21 12.10 11.35
C VAL A 59 -11.26 10.72 12.02
N ILE A 60 -11.10 10.65 13.34
CA ILE A 60 -11.18 9.38 14.10
C ILE A 60 -12.56 8.73 13.93
N THR A 61 -13.64 9.53 13.99
CA THR A 61 -15.00 9.02 13.80
C THR A 61 -15.17 8.40 12.42
N GLN A 62 -14.66 9.03 11.37
CA GLN A 62 -14.70 8.49 10.01
C GLN A 62 -13.85 7.22 9.88
N MET A 63 -12.63 7.21 10.43
CA MET A 63 -11.78 6.02 10.40
C MET A 63 -12.44 4.82 11.10
N HIS A 64 -13.09 5.01 12.25
CA HIS A 64 -13.84 3.93 12.90
C HIS A 64 -14.98 3.41 12.03
N HIS A 65 -15.76 4.29 11.40
CA HIS A 65 -16.83 3.86 10.51
C HIS A 65 -16.30 3.04 9.31
N ILE A 66 -15.15 3.42 8.76
CA ILE A 66 -14.52 2.67 7.67
C ILE A 66 -13.97 1.32 8.16
N ILE A 67 -13.42 1.26 9.38
CA ILE A 67 -12.96 0.01 10.01
C ILE A 67 -14.14 -0.94 10.19
N ASP A 68 -15.30 -0.46 10.67
CA ASP A 68 -16.52 -1.26 10.79
C ASP A 68 -16.88 -1.90 9.44
N MET A 69 -16.83 -1.09 8.37
CA MET A 69 -17.12 -1.55 7.01
C MET A 69 -16.09 -2.56 6.51
N LEU A 70 -14.80 -2.33 6.70
CA LEU A 70 -13.73 -3.26 6.30
C LEU A 70 -13.86 -4.60 7.02
N ALA A 71 -14.16 -4.59 8.32
CA ALA A 71 -14.35 -5.82 9.09
C ALA A 71 -15.57 -6.61 8.60
N ALA A 72 -16.70 -5.94 8.37
CA ALA A 72 -17.90 -6.57 7.83
C ALA A 72 -17.71 -7.16 6.42
N ARG A 73 -16.72 -6.69 5.66
CA ARG A 73 -16.38 -7.26 4.34
C ARG A 73 -15.70 -8.61 4.42
N LEU A 74 -14.99 -8.93 5.51
CA LEU A 74 -14.27 -10.21 5.62
C LEU A 74 -15.19 -11.43 5.62
N ASP A 75 -16.46 -11.25 6.00
CA ASP A 75 -17.48 -12.30 6.01
C ASP A 75 -18.11 -12.55 4.62
N GLN A 76 -17.74 -11.79 3.60
CA GLN A 76 -18.29 -11.93 2.25
C GLN A 76 -17.57 -13.02 1.46
N GLU A 77 -18.29 -13.71 0.57
CA GLU A 77 -17.69 -14.65 -0.36
C GLU A 77 -16.75 -13.92 -1.32
N MET A 78 -15.49 -14.37 -1.38
CA MET A 78 -14.45 -13.76 -2.20
C MET A 78 -13.34 -14.75 -2.54
N SER A 79 -12.51 -14.47 -3.54
CA SER A 79 -11.37 -15.32 -3.85
C SER A 79 -10.34 -15.32 -2.72
N ALA A 80 -9.46 -16.32 -2.67
CA ALA A 80 -8.40 -16.37 -1.66
C ALA A 80 -7.48 -15.13 -1.72
N GLY A 81 -7.16 -14.63 -2.93
CA GLY A 81 -6.37 -13.42 -3.11
C GLY A 81 -7.11 -12.16 -2.65
N ASP A 82 -8.42 -12.06 -2.91
CA ASP A 82 -9.24 -10.96 -2.41
C ASP A 82 -9.31 -10.96 -0.88
N ARG A 83 -9.50 -12.15 -0.28
CA ARG A 83 -9.52 -12.32 1.18
C ARG A 83 -8.21 -11.91 1.81
N ALA A 84 -7.08 -12.35 1.24
CA ALA A 84 -5.76 -11.97 1.71
C ALA A 84 -5.60 -10.44 1.71
N ARG A 85 -5.95 -9.79 0.60
CA ARG A 85 -5.90 -8.32 0.47
C ARG A 85 -6.80 -7.61 1.46
N ALA A 86 -8.03 -8.07 1.64
CA ALA A 86 -8.96 -7.48 2.60
C ALA A 86 -8.45 -7.59 4.05
N ILE A 87 -7.85 -8.73 4.41
CA ILE A 87 -7.19 -8.92 5.71
C ILE A 87 -6.04 -7.92 5.88
N VAL A 88 -5.15 -7.80 4.87
CA VAL A 88 -4.03 -6.84 4.90
C VAL A 88 -4.54 -5.41 5.06
N TYR A 89 -5.55 -4.99 4.31
CA TYR A 89 -6.10 -3.63 4.41
C TYR A 89 -6.70 -3.32 5.79
N LEU A 90 -7.42 -4.28 6.37
CA LEU A 90 -7.97 -4.12 7.72
C LEU A 90 -6.84 -4.04 8.76
N LEU A 91 -5.86 -4.95 8.71
CA LEU A 91 -4.72 -4.97 9.63
C LEU A 91 -3.89 -3.69 9.52
N GLN A 92 -3.55 -3.25 8.30
CA GLN A 92 -2.82 -1.99 8.08
C GLN A 92 -3.57 -0.80 8.67
N THR A 93 -4.89 -0.73 8.48
CA THR A 93 -5.72 0.34 9.05
C THR A 93 -5.69 0.33 10.58
N LEU A 94 -5.81 -0.86 11.18
CA LEU A 94 -5.83 -1.06 12.63
C LEU A 94 -4.46 -0.85 13.30
N THR A 95 -3.35 -0.99 12.57
CA THR A 95 -2.02 -0.61 13.06
C THR A 95 -1.93 0.89 13.36
N PHE A 96 -2.68 1.73 12.63
CA PHE A 96 -2.70 3.18 12.85
C PHE A 96 -3.80 3.63 13.81
N GLN A 97 -5.03 3.13 13.62
CA GLN A 97 -6.17 3.46 14.47
C GLN A 97 -6.69 2.19 15.14
N TYR A 98 -6.09 1.87 16.28
CA TYR A 98 -6.40 0.65 17.02
C TYR A 98 -7.85 0.64 17.51
N CYS A 99 -8.56 -0.46 17.20
CA CYS A 99 -9.88 -0.75 17.72
C CYS A 99 -9.87 -2.20 18.26
N PRO A 100 -10.07 -2.43 19.58
CA PRO A 100 -9.93 -3.77 20.17
C PRO A 100 -10.83 -4.83 19.51
N TRP A 101 -12.10 -4.50 19.31
CA TRP A 101 -13.10 -5.43 18.76
C TRP A 101 -12.77 -5.82 17.32
N HIS A 102 -12.41 -4.86 16.48
CA HIS A 102 -12.05 -5.13 15.09
C HIS A 102 -10.66 -5.75 14.94
N MET A 103 -9.75 -5.51 15.90
CA MET A 103 -8.50 -6.23 15.96
C MET A 103 -8.73 -7.72 16.21
N GLU A 104 -9.65 -8.09 17.11
CA GLU A 104 -10.01 -9.51 17.30
C GLU A 104 -10.53 -10.14 16.01
N VAL A 105 -11.43 -9.46 15.28
CA VAL A 105 -11.92 -9.91 13.97
C VAL A 105 -10.77 -10.10 12.97
N ALA A 106 -9.89 -9.12 12.86
CA ALA A 106 -8.77 -9.15 11.91
C ALA A 106 -7.76 -10.27 12.24
N LEU A 107 -7.44 -10.45 13.53
CA LEU A 107 -6.53 -11.50 13.98
C LEU A 107 -7.13 -12.90 13.76
N ASN A 108 -8.42 -13.09 14.03
CA ASN A 108 -9.09 -14.36 13.76
C ASN A 108 -9.09 -14.69 12.26
N ALA A 109 -9.41 -13.72 11.40
CA ALA A 109 -9.39 -13.90 9.95
C ALA A 109 -7.99 -14.22 9.42
N MET A 110 -6.96 -13.59 9.99
CA MET A 110 -5.55 -13.89 9.70
C MET A 110 -5.17 -15.31 10.14
N ASP A 111 -5.51 -15.70 11.37
CA ASP A 111 -5.20 -17.03 11.90
C ASP A 111 -5.90 -18.12 11.06
N GLU A 112 -7.18 -17.92 10.71
CA GLU A 112 -7.93 -18.81 9.80
C GLU A 112 -7.28 -18.92 8.42
N PHE A 113 -6.81 -17.80 7.85
CA PHE A 113 -6.17 -17.80 6.53
C PHE A 113 -4.85 -18.57 6.52
N LEU A 114 -4.12 -18.57 7.64
CA LEU A 114 -2.83 -19.24 7.80
C LEU A 114 -2.95 -20.72 8.22
N GLN A 115 -4.13 -21.18 8.64
CA GLN A 115 -4.33 -22.58 9.03
C GLN A 115 -4.08 -23.52 7.83
N PRO A 116 -3.31 -24.61 8.02
CA PRO A 116 -3.23 -25.67 7.03
C PRO A 116 -4.64 -26.25 6.86
N GLN A 117 -5.21 -26.16 5.65
CA GLN A 117 -6.48 -26.83 5.41
C GLN A 117 -6.28 -28.34 5.50
N GLU A 118 -6.79 -28.94 6.58
CA GLU A 118 -6.98 -30.38 6.62
C GLU A 118 -7.93 -30.75 5.49
N SER A 119 -7.57 -31.80 4.75
CA SER A 119 -8.24 -32.23 3.52
C SER A 119 -9.68 -32.64 3.82
N SER A 120 -10.63 -31.70 3.72
CA SER A 120 -12.05 -32.03 3.63
C SER A 120 -12.33 -32.49 2.20
N ALA A 121 -12.14 -33.79 1.98
CA ALA A 121 -12.81 -34.51 0.91
C ALA A 121 -14.32 -34.52 1.18
N ALA A 122 -14.99 -33.39 0.93
CA ALA A 122 -16.44 -33.28 0.87
C ALA A 122 -16.81 -32.01 0.06
N GLU A 123 -17.22 -32.26 -1.17
CA GLU A 123 -18.05 -31.45 -2.07
C GLU A 123 -18.25 -29.96 -1.75
N GLY A 124 -17.69 -29.10 -2.62
CA GLY A 124 -18.43 -27.91 -3.09
C GLY A 124 -17.97 -26.52 -2.67
N SER A 125 -16.83 -26.34 -2.00
CA SER A 125 -16.33 -25.00 -1.63
C SER A 125 -14.88 -24.82 -2.07
N ALA A 126 -14.67 -23.98 -3.09
CA ALA A 126 -13.37 -23.64 -3.63
C ALA A 126 -12.69 -22.57 -2.75
N HIS A 127 -12.14 -22.98 -1.61
CA HIS A 127 -11.20 -22.14 -0.87
C HIS A 127 -9.88 -22.89 -0.75
N MET A 128 -9.02 -22.76 -1.76
CA MET A 128 -7.66 -23.32 -1.77
C MET A 128 -6.75 -22.54 -0.82
N PRO A 129 -5.88 -23.19 -0.03
CA PRO A 129 -4.70 -22.55 0.51
C PRO A 129 -3.68 -22.33 -0.62
N LEU A 130 -2.91 -21.25 -0.54
CA LEU A 130 -1.80 -20.93 -1.45
C LEU A 130 -0.61 -21.89 -1.35
N SER A 131 -0.70 -23.01 -0.62
CA SER A 131 0.33 -24.04 -0.60
C SER A 131 -0.05 -25.23 -1.49
N SER A 132 0.40 -25.21 -2.75
CA SER A 132 0.90 -26.39 -3.51
C SER A 132 0.83 -26.26 -5.04
N SER A 133 0.28 -25.19 -5.62
CA SER A 133 0.23 -25.06 -7.10
C SER A 133 0.59 -23.69 -7.70
N ALA A 134 0.78 -22.64 -6.90
CA ALA A 134 1.34 -21.38 -7.38
C ALA A 134 2.88 -21.44 -7.31
N THR A 135 3.55 -21.33 -8.46
CA THR A 135 5.02 -21.32 -8.57
C THR A 135 5.68 -20.07 -7.96
N ASP A 136 4.91 -19.11 -7.45
CA ASP A 136 5.41 -17.91 -6.75
C ASP A 136 4.46 -17.58 -5.59
N PRO A 137 4.93 -17.57 -4.32
CA PRO A 137 4.11 -17.14 -3.18
C PRO A 137 3.64 -15.69 -3.36
N SER A 138 2.38 -15.39 -3.05
CA SER A 138 1.82 -14.04 -3.23
C SER A 138 2.40 -13.02 -2.24
N ALA A 139 2.52 -11.75 -2.67
CA ALA A 139 2.94 -10.65 -1.79
C ALA A 139 2.03 -10.48 -0.56
N ASP A 140 0.72 -10.67 -0.71
CA ASP A 140 -0.21 -10.52 0.41
C ASP A 140 -0.04 -11.60 1.48
N LEU A 141 0.25 -12.86 1.10
CA LEU A 141 0.63 -13.90 2.07
C LEU A 141 1.86 -13.47 2.88
N CYS A 142 2.90 -12.92 2.23
CA CYS A 142 4.07 -12.43 2.93
C CYS A 142 3.71 -11.30 3.93
N LYS A 143 2.84 -10.37 3.53
CA LYS A 143 2.34 -9.29 4.41
C LYS A 143 1.54 -9.82 5.60
N ILE A 144 0.67 -10.81 5.38
CA ILE A 144 -0.08 -11.48 6.45
C ILE A 144 0.87 -12.15 7.44
N LEU A 145 1.91 -12.86 6.96
CA LEU A 145 2.93 -13.46 7.82
C LEU A 145 3.70 -12.41 8.64
N CYS A 146 4.00 -11.25 8.05
CA CYS A 146 4.62 -10.12 8.77
C CYS A 146 3.69 -9.60 9.88
N HIS A 147 2.40 -9.40 9.59
CA HIS A 147 1.42 -8.99 10.60
C HIS A 147 1.24 -10.04 11.70
N HIS A 148 1.21 -11.33 11.34
CA HIS A 148 1.09 -12.41 12.32
C HIS A 148 2.28 -12.41 13.27
N TYR A 149 3.51 -12.24 12.77
CA TYR A 149 4.67 -12.03 13.64
C TYR A 149 4.55 -10.77 14.50
N TYR A 150 4.18 -9.63 13.90
CA TYR A 150 4.07 -8.36 14.63
C TYR A 150 3.09 -8.42 15.80
N PHE A 151 1.91 -9.03 15.61
CA PHE A 151 0.87 -9.08 16.64
C PHE A 151 0.95 -10.31 17.57
N ARG A 152 1.49 -11.44 17.12
CA ARG A 152 1.55 -12.70 17.90
C ARG A 152 2.96 -13.07 18.37
N SER A 153 3.99 -12.41 17.85
CA SER A 153 5.40 -12.81 18.00
C SER A 153 5.65 -14.25 17.55
N ASP A 154 4.91 -14.73 16.54
CA ASP A 154 5.03 -16.10 16.03
C ASP A 154 6.28 -16.27 15.14
N GLU A 155 7.29 -16.89 15.71
CA GLU A 155 8.58 -17.15 15.08
C GLU A 155 8.49 -18.00 13.80
N ASN A 156 7.47 -18.86 13.70
CA ASN A 156 7.27 -19.67 12.50
C ASN A 156 6.86 -18.79 11.31
N SER A 157 5.97 -17.82 11.54
CA SER A 157 5.52 -16.89 10.51
C SER A 157 6.63 -15.97 10.03
N ARG A 158 7.49 -15.50 10.95
CA ARG A 158 8.72 -14.79 10.58
C ARG A 158 9.58 -15.62 9.63
N ARG A 159 9.89 -16.87 9.97
CA ARG A 159 10.72 -17.75 9.12
C ARG A 159 10.08 -18.02 7.75
N GLN A 160 8.76 -18.16 7.69
CA GLN A 160 8.05 -18.34 6.43
C GLN A 160 8.12 -17.07 5.56
N ALA A 161 7.91 -15.88 6.14
CA ALA A 161 8.10 -14.61 5.45
C ALA A 161 9.53 -14.47 4.93
N GLU A 162 10.54 -14.72 5.78
CA GLU A 162 11.96 -14.71 5.38
C GLU A 162 12.24 -15.68 4.23
N THR A 163 11.64 -16.88 4.23
CA THR A 163 11.80 -17.86 3.14
C THR A 163 11.26 -17.32 1.81
N ILE A 164 10.08 -16.68 1.84
CA ILE A 164 9.50 -16.02 0.66
C ILE A 164 10.41 -14.89 0.17
N LEU A 165 10.81 -13.98 1.06
CA LEU A 165 11.63 -12.82 0.72
C LEU A 165 13.03 -13.21 0.24
N ASP A 166 13.66 -14.20 0.87
CA ASP A 166 14.96 -14.73 0.47
C ASP A 166 14.88 -15.35 -0.93
N SER A 167 13.80 -16.06 -1.25
CA SER A 167 13.59 -16.61 -2.60
C SER A 167 13.51 -15.50 -3.66
N TRP A 168 12.74 -14.44 -3.41
CA TRP A 168 12.68 -13.30 -4.32
C TRP A 168 14.02 -12.60 -4.45
N ILE A 169 14.74 -12.41 -3.35
CA ILE A 169 16.06 -11.77 -3.39
C ILE A 169 17.06 -12.62 -4.17
N SER A 170 16.97 -13.95 -4.10
CA SER A 170 17.78 -14.85 -4.92
C SER A 170 17.49 -14.74 -6.42
N ASP A 171 16.28 -14.33 -6.81
CA ASP A 171 15.90 -14.09 -8.20
C ASP A 171 16.48 -12.77 -8.78
N LEU A 172 17.09 -11.91 -7.95
CA LEU A 172 17.66 -10.66 -8.41
C LEU A 172 18.84 -10.92 -9.37
N LYS A 173 18.84 -10.22 -10.50
CA LYS A 173 19.99 -10.23 -11.40
C LYS A 173 21.21 -9.65 -10.71
N THR A 174 22.33 -10.36 -10.85
CA THR A 174 23.67 -9.86 -10.56
C THR A 174 24.46 -9.76 -11.86
N GLU A 175 25.26 -8.70 -12.01
CA GLU A 175 26.01 -8.35 -13.23
C GLU A 175 26.92 -9.48 -13.76
N ASN A 176 27.20 -10.53 -12.97
CA ASN A 176 28.16 -11.57 -13.30
C ASN A 176 27.63 -12.76 -14.14
N GLN A 177 26.35 -12.82 -14.52
CA GLN A 177 25.83 -13.96 -15.31
C GLN A 177 25.77 -13.76 -16.84
N GLN A 178 26.27 -12.65 -17.38
CA GLN A 178 26.22 -12.38 -18.84
C GLN A 178 27.55 -11.96 -19.50
N SER A 179 28.69 -12.39 -18.95
CA SER A 179 30.02 -12.17 -19.54
C SER A 179 30.65 -13.46 -20.07
N SER A 180 29.94 -14.21 -20.91
CA SER A 180 30.54 -15.28 -21.72
C SER A 180 29.73 -15.58 -22.98
N GLY A 181 29.70 -14.64 -23.93
CA GLY A 181 29.11 -14.91 -25.25
C GLY A 181 28.98 -13.72 -26.19
N ALA A 182 30.07 -13.43 -26.90
CA ALA A 182 30.17 -12.79 -28.22
C ALA A 182 28.97 -12.01 -28.82
N GLY A 183 29.18 -10.71 -29.04
CA GLY A 183 28.87 -10.04 -30.32
C GLY A 183 27.45 -9.52 -30.55
N LYS A 184 27.29 -8.18 -30.48
CA LYS A 184 26.94 -7.29 -31.61
C LYS A 184 26.47 -5.94 -31.09
N GLU A 185 27.13 -4.89 -31.57
CA GLU A 185 26.71 -3.49 -31.47
C GLU A 185 25.31 -3.32 -32.06
N GLY A 186 24.42 -2.71 -31.28
CA GLY A 186 23.09 -2.32 -31.71
C GLY A 186 22.40 -1.55 -30.60
N ASN A 187 22.28 -0.23 -30.78
CA ASN A 187 21.44 0.72 -30.04
C ASN A 187 20.47 0.08 -29.02
N ARG A 188 20.89 0.00 -27.75
CA ARG A 188 19.96 -0.16 -26.64
C ARG A 188 20.00 1.11 -25.80
N ILE A 189 18.92 1.88 -25.88
CA ILE A 189 18.58 2.98 -24.96
C ILE A 189 18.06 2.35 -23.67
N PHE A 190 18.89 1.54 -23.02
CA PHE A 190 18.68 1.08 -21.66
C PHE A 190 20.00 1.33 -20.95
N PRO A 191 20.01 1.96 -19.75
CA PRO A 191 21.16 1.82 -18.89
C PRO A 191 21.42 0.32 -18.75
N GLN A 192 22.68 -0.08 -18.90
CA GLN A 192 23.14 -1.44 -18.60
C GLN A 192 22.52 -1.87 -17.27
N SER A 193 21.87 -3.04 -17.27
CA SER A 193 21.10 -3.56 -16.14
C SER A 193 21.96 -3.61 -14.89
N ALA A 194 21.78 -2.61 -14.02
CA ALA A 194 22.44 -2.52 -12.73
C ALA A 194 21.99 -3.68 -11.82
N ASP A 195 22.93 -4.16 -11.00
CA ASP A 195 22.69 -5.09 -9.89
C ASP A 195 21.39 -4.76 -9.13
N GLY A 196 20.54 -5.77 -8.87
CA GLY A 196 19.39 -5.62 -7.99
C GLY A 196 18.03 -5.36 -8.66
N SER A 197 17.80 -5.95 -9.84
CA SER A 197 16.48 -5.93 -10.51
C SER A 197 15.92 -7.34 -10.75
N TRP A 198 14.59 -7.47 -10.75
CA TRP A 198 13.89 -8.70 -11.14
C TRP A 198 13.50 -8.70 -12.61
N THR A 199 13.41 -9.87 -13.23
CA THR A 199 12.78 -10.06 -14.56
C THR A 199 11.27 -10.17 -14.45
N LEU A 200 10.65 -9.15 -13.88
CA LEU A 200 9.20 -9.10 -13.66
C LEU A 200 8.62 -7.82 -14.30
N PRO A 201 7.35 -7.84 -14.69
CA PRO A 201 6.60 -6.61 -14.93
C PRO A 201 6.71 -5.67 -13.73
N LEU A 202 6.73 -4.36 -13.98
CA LEU A 202 6.92 -3.34 -12.95
C LEU A 202 5.94 -3.50 -11.78
N ASP A 203 4.67 -3.80 -12.04
CA ASP A 203 3.65 -3.97 -11.00
C ASP A 203 3.96 -5.13 -10.04
N GLN A 204 4.36 -6.29 -10.59
CA GLN A 204 4.76 -7.44 -9.77
C GLN A 204 6.04 -7.16 -8.97
N ALA A 205 6.98 -6.41 -9.55
CA ALA A 205 8.17 -5.97 -8.82
C ALA A 205 7.79 -5.04 -7.65
N LEU A 206 6.87 -4.09 -7.86
CA LEU A 206 6.40 -3.19 -6.81
C LEU A 206 5.64 -3.94 -5.71
N GLU A 207 4.89 -4.99 -6.02
CA GLU A 207 4.27 -5.86 -5.00
C GLU A 207 5.30 -6.53 -4.09
N ARG A 208 6.38 -7.07 -4.67
CA ARG A 208 7.50 -7.65 -3.90
C ARG A 208 8.20 -6.60 -3.04
N ILE A 209 8.43 -5.41 -3.59
CA ILE A 209 9.05 -4.29 -2.86
C ILE A 209 8.17 -3.85 -1.69
N ASP A 210 6.87 -3.72 -1.89
CA ASP A 210 5.90 -3.35 -0.87
C ASP A 210 5.93 -4.34 0.32
N ALA A 211 5.99 -5.65 0.04
CA ALA A 211 6.17 -6.67 1.07
C ALA A 211 7.56 -6.60 1.77
N LEU A 212 8.64 -6.34 1.04
CA LEU A 212 9.98 -6.15 1.62
C LEU A 212 10.05 -4.93 2.55
N VAL A 213 9.45 -3.80 2.14
CA VAL A 213 9.36 -2.59 2.96
C VAL A 213 8.56 -2.88 4.23
N MET A 214 7.41 -3.55 4.11
CA MET A 214 6.61 -3.92 5.27
C MET A 214 7.38 -4.83 6.24
N TYR A 215 8.12 -5.81 5.73
CA TYR A 215 8.96 -6.67 6.57
C TYR A 215 10.03 -5.86 7.33
N SER A 216 10.69 -4.94 6.64
CA SER A 216 11.72 -4.06 7.24
C SER A 216 11.13 -3.17 8.34
N ASP A 217 9.93 -2.64 8.12
CA ASP A 217 9.22 -1.77 9.08
C ASP A 217 8.69 -2.54 10.31
N MET A 218 8.18 -3.77 10.11
CA MET A 218 7.43 -4.49 11.14
C MET A 218 8.19 -5.62 11.84
N VAL A 219 9.22 -6.18 11.21
CA VAL A 219 9.85 -7.43 11.62
C VAL A 219 11.33 -7.26 11.93
N ASP A 220 12.13 -6.86 10.94
CA ASP A 220 13.58 -6.68 11.08
C ASP A 220 14.10 -5.68 10.03
N GLU A 221 14.38 -4.46 10.51
CA GLU A 221 14.90 -3.35 9.70
C GLU A 221 16.21 -3.72 8.99
N GLN A 222 17.11 -4.44 9.66
CA GLN A 222 18.50 -4.62 9.24
C GLN A 222 18.68 -5.74 8.22
N ARG A 223 17.84 -6.77 8.25
CA ARG A 223 18.03 -8.00 7.44
C ARG A 223 18.18 -7.71 5.95
N TYR A 224 17.37 -6.80 5.41
CA TYR A 224 17.30 -6.50 3.99
C TYR A 224 17.68 -5.07 3.61
N GLU A 225 18.00 -4.20 4.58
CA GLU A 225 18.25 -2.76 4.40
C GLU A 225 19.09 -2.43 3.14
N LYS A 226 20.30 -3.00 3.04
CA LYS A 226 21.21 -2.73 1.91
C LYS A 226 20.67 -3.18 0.56
N LYS A 227 19.94 -4.30 0.52
CA LYS A 227 19.35 -4.82 -0.71
C LYS A 227 18.14 -3.99 -1.10
N LEU A 228 17.28 -3.69 -0.13
CA LEU A 228 16.10 -2.86 -0.29
C LEU A 228 16.45 -1.48 -0.85
N HIS A 229 17.49 -0.84 -0.30
CA HIS A 229 17.96 0.45 -0.80
C HIS A 229 18.33 0.41 -2.30
N ARG A 230 19.11 -0.59 -2.73
CA ARG A 230 19.49 -0.76 -4.14
C ARG A 230 18.30 -1.03 -5.05
N ILE A 231 17.37 -1.88 -4.60
CA ILE A 231 16.14 -2.19 -5.35
C ILE A 231 15.31 -0.92 -5.54
N LEU A 232 15.12 -0.13 -4.48
CA LEU A 232 14.39 1.13 -4.54
C LEU A 232 15.06 2.15 -5.46
N GLU A 233 16.38 2.31 -5.37
CA GLU A 233 17.15 3.18 -6.27
C GLU A 233 16.99 2.78 -7.75
N HIS A 234 16.97 1.47 -8.04
CA HIS A 234 16.76 0.97 -9.39
C HIS A 234 15.36 1.31 -9.91
N TYR A 235 14.32 0.89 -9.21
CA TYR A 235 12.94 1.06 -9.68
C TYR A 235 12.47 2.52 -9.68
N ALA A 236 13.06 3.38 -8.84
CA ALA A 236 12.83 4.83 -8.89
C ALA A 236 13.27 5.49 -10.21
N GLN A 237 14.09 4.81 -11.01
CA GLN A 237 14.56 5.28 -12.32
C GLN A 237 13.72 4.74 -13.49
N ASP A 238 12.75 3.85 -13.24
CA ASP A 238 11.88 3.32 -14.28
C ASP A 238 11.01 4.45 -14.89
N LEU A 239 10.92 4.49 -16.23
CA LEU A 239 10.19 5.56 -16.94
C LEU A 239 8.69 5.57 -16.63
N GLN A 240 8.12 4.44 -16.24
CA GLN A 240 6.71 4.30 -15.91
C GLN A 240 6.44 4.50 -14.41
N ILE A 241 7.46 4.67 -13.57
CA ILE A 241 7.28 4.81 -12.12
C ILE A 241 6.35 5.97 -11.75
N SER A 242 6.42 7.04 -12.54
CA SER A 242 5.57 8.24 -12.38
C SER A 242 4.08 7.97 -12.53
N LYS A 243 3.67 6.81 -13.06
CA LYS A 243 2.26 6.40 -13.20
C LYS A 243 1.83 5.41 -12.14
N LYS A 244 2.70 5.01 -11.21
CA LYS A 244 2.45 3.91 -10.27
C LYS A 244 2.11 4.43 -8.88
N VAL A 245 0.81 4.40 -8.55
CA VAL A 245 0.30 4.79 -7.22
C VAL A 245 0.94 3.98 -6.09
N ARG A 246 1.19 2.67 -6.31
CA ARG A 246 1.83 1.81 -5.31
C ARG A 246 3.20 2.31 -4.88
N PHE A 247 3.98 2.90 -5.79
CA PHE A 247 5.29 3.44 -5.46
C PHE A 247 5.19 4.61 -4.45
N LEU A 248 4.11 5.39 -4.50
CA LEU A 248 3.83 6.43 -3.49
C LEU A 248 3.67 5.83 -2.08
N SER A 249 2.90 4.74 -1.96
CA SER A 249 2.72 4.03 -0.68
C SER A 249 4.01 3.39 -0.17
N ILE A 250 4.78 2.76 -1.05
CA ILE A 250 6.08 2.18 -0.72
C ILE A 250 7.01 3.26 -0.15
N MET A 251 7.12 4.42 -0.81
CA MET A 251 7.97 5.52 -0.35
C MET A 251 7.48 6.13 0.96
N SER A 252 6.17 6.21 1.18
CA SER A 252 5.62 6.66 2.45
C SER A 252 5.98 5.72 3.59
N GLN A 253 5.94 4.40 3.37
CA GLN A 253 6.26 3.43 4.42
C GLN A 253 7.77 3.31 4.64
N ALA A 254 8.57 3.34 3.58
CA ALA A 254 10.04 3.26 3.67
C ALA A 254 10.71 4.55 4.19
N GLY A 255 9.94 5.61 4.49
CA GLY A 255 10.51 6.92 4.86
C GLY A 255 11.27 7.62 3.72
N GLY A 256 11.04 7.21 2.46
CA GLY A 256 11.78 7.67 1.29
C GLY A 256 11.24 8.94 0.62
N LEU A 257 10.16 9.53 1.13
CA LEU A 257 9.44 10.62 0.46
C LEU A 257 10.31 11.85 0.15
N TYR A 258 11.26 12.20 1.01
CA TYR A 258 12.17 13.32 0.76
C TYR A 258 13.23 12.99 -0.30
N LEU A 259 13.82 11.78 -0.23
CA LEU A 259 14.85 11.34 -1.15
C LEU A 259 14.32 11.23 -2.59
N TYR A 260 13.09 10.77 -2.76
CA TYR A 260 12.44 10.59 -4.06
C TYR A 260 11.37 11.66 -4.34
N ARG A 261 11.48 12.84 -3.72
CA ARG A 261 10.49 13.92 -3.81
C ARG A 261 10.04 14.23 -5.24
N LYS A 262 10.99 14.32 -6.17
CA LYS A 262 10.69 14.64 -7.58
C LYS A 262 9.76 13.60 -8.21
N GLN A 263 10.05 12.32 -8.00
CA GLN A 263 9.22 11.21 -8.47
C GLN A 263 7.85 11.24 -7.79
N MET A 264 7.80 11.52 -6.49
CA MET A 264 6.54 11.62 -5.75
C MET A 264 5.64 12.75 -6.27
N GLU A 265 6.20 13.94 -6.48
CA GLU A 265 5.45 15.08 -7.04
C GLU A 265 4.92 14.75 -8.46
N GLN A 266 5.72 14.09 -9.30
CA GLN A 266 5.27 13.64 -10.63
C GLN A 266 4.10 12.64 -10.55
N ILE A 267 4.15 11.68 -9.62
CA ILE A 267 3.06 10.72 -9.41
C ILE A 267 1.80 11.45 -8.96
N ILE A 268 1.92 12.38 -8.01
CA ILE A 268 0.77 13.15 -7.53
C ILE A 268 0.15 13.98 -8.67
N ASP A 269 0.98 14.66 -9.49
CA ASP A 269 0.49 15.43 -10.62
C ASP A 269 -0.27 14.55 -11.64
N HIS A 270 0.27 13.38 -11.95
CA HIS A 270 -0.39 12.38 -12.79
C HIS A 270 -1.71 11.88 -12.19
N ILE A 271 -1.75 11.60 -10.88
CA ILE A 271 -2.98 11.21 -10.16
C ILE A 271 -4.07 12.29 -10.28
N LEU A 272 -3.69 13.56 -10.14
CA LEU A 272 -4.62 14.69 -10.24
C LEU A 272 -5.13 14.90 -11.67
N GLN A 273 -4.29 14.61 -12.66
CA GLN A 273 -4.67 14.63 -14.07
C GLN A 273 -5.49 13.39 -14.47
N GLY A 274 -5.51 12.35 -13.65
CA GLY A 274 -6.13 11.06 -13.97
C GLY A 274 -5.28 10.19 -14.91
N ASP A 275 -4.01 10.51 -15.10
CA ASP A 275 -3.05 9.74 -15.92
C ASP A 275 -2.21 8.82 -15.03
N PHE A 276 -2.83 7.83 -14.41
CA PHE A 276 -2.12 6.85 -13.59
C PHE A 276 -2.60 5.43 -13.89
N SER A 277 -1.72 4.47 -13.58
CA SER A 277 -1.97 3.05 -13.79
C SER A 277 -2.40 2.43 -12.46
N LEU A 278 -3.59 1.81 -12.50
CA LEU A 278 -4.03 0.84 -11.52
C LEU A 278 -3.80 -0.55 -12.06
N GLU A 279 -3.50 -1.48 -11.16
CA GLU A 279 -3.37 -2.89 -11.48
C GLU A 279 -4.77 -3.45 -11.78
N ALA A 280 -4.92 -4.11 -12.93
CA ALA A 280 -6.22 -4.55 -13.45
C ALA A 280 -6.97 -5.46 -12.46
N ASP A 281 -6.25 -6.33 -11.75
CA ASP A 281 -6.80 -7.31 -10.80
C ASP A 281 -7.29 -6.70 -9.47
N ILE A 282 -7.06 -5.41 -9.23
CA ILE A 282 -7.47 -4.73 -7.99
C ILE A 282 -8.74 -3.89 -8.18
N THR A 283 -9.18 -3.68 -9.42
CA THR A 283 -10.26 -2.72 -9.72
C THR A 283 -11.59 -3.37 -10.11
N SER A 284 -11.62 -4.68 -10.36
CA SER A 284 -12.81 -5.39 -10.88
C SER A 284 -14.04 -5.29 -9.98
N GLN A 285 -13.85 -5.08 -8.68
CA GLN A 285 -14.92 -4.98 -7.68
C GLN A 285 -15.29 -3.54 -7.31
N CYS A 286 -14.60 -2.54 -7.86
CA CYS A 286 -14.70 -1.16 -7.42
C CYS A 286 -15.37 -0.29 -8.49
N LYS A 287 -16.18 0.67 -8.05
CA LYS A 287 -16.64 1.75 -8.93
C LYS A 287 -15.43 2.62 -9.27
N GLU A 288 -14.98 2.58 -10.52
CA GLU A 288 -13.74 3.23 -10.97
C GLU A 288 -13.68 4.70 -10.55
N GLN A 289 -14.74 5.49 -10.80
CA GLN A 289 -14.77 6.91 -10.45
C GLN A 289 -14.57 7.18 -8.95
N ASP A 290 -15.22 6.40 -8.10
CA ASP A 290 -15.09 6.52 -6.65
C ASP A 290 -13.67 6.13 -6.21
N LEU A 291 -13.10 5.07 -6.80
CA LEU A 291 -11.72 4.66 -6.51
C LEU A 291 -10.69 5.73 -6.92
N LEU A 292 -10.87 6.37 -8.06
CA LEU A 292 -10.01 7.48 -8.48
C LEU A 292 -10.07 8.64 -7.47
N LEU A 293 -11.26 8.94 -6.91
CA LEU A 293 -11.43 9.96 -5.89
C LEU A 293 -10.70 9.59 -4.58
N THR A 294 -10.83 8.35 -4.11
CA THR A 294 -10.15 7.91 -2.87
C THR A 294 -8.64 7.91 -3.01
N ILE A 295 -8.10 7.56 -4.18
CA ILE A 295 -6.67 7.62 -4.47
C ILE A 295 -6.16 9.06 -4.50
N ARG A 296 -6.90 9.97 -5.15
CA ARG A 296 -6.58 11.40 -5.13
C ARG A 296 -6.57 11.95 -3.71
N PHE A 297 -7.49 11.48 -2.86
CA PHE A 297 -7.58 11.91 -1.47
C PHE A 297 -6.35 11.49 -0.70
N TYR A 298 -5.99 10.21 -0.78
CA TYR A 298 -4.76 9.68 -0.22
C TYR A 298 -3.52 10.46 -0.68
N ALA A 299 -3.34 10.61 -2.00
CA ALA A 299 -2.16 11.27 -2.57
C ALA A 299 -2.01 12.73 -2.13
N LEU A 300 -3.12 13.49 -2.10
CA LEU A 300 -3.10 14.87 -1.63
C LEU A 300 -2.89 14.99 -0.12
N ALA A 301 -3.48 14.10 0.68
CA ALA A 301 -3.28 14.09 2.13
C ALA A 301 -1.80 13.83 2.46
N LEU A 302 -1.21 12.83 1.82
CA LEU A 302 0.21 12.50 1.94
C LEU A 302 1.09 13.70 1.53
N ARG A 303 0.77 14.35 0.39
CA ARG A 303 1.48 15.53 -0.09
C ARG A 303 1.44 16.67 0.92
N LEU A 304 0.26 16.95 1.47
CA LEU A 304 0.06 18.02 2.45
C LEU A 304 0.86 17.78 3.73
N GLU A 305 0.95 16.53 4.19
CA GLU A 305 1.73 16.18 5.38
C GLU A 305 3.24 16.35 5.16
N HIS A 306 3.77 15.95 3.99
CA HIS A 306 5.21 15.80 3.81
C HIS A 306 5.91 16.90 3.00
N PHE A 307 5.17 17.65 2.17
CA PHE A 307 5.75 18.64 1.26
C PHE A 307 5.28 20.08 1.52
N ASP A 308 4.48 20.26 2.58
CA ASP A 308 4.24 21.50 3.32
C ASP A 308 3.85 22.74 2.48
N ASP A 309 2.57 22.81 2.08
CA ASP A 309 1.91 24.04 1.63
C ASP A 309 0.95 24.64 2.70
N ALA A 310 0.67 23.92 3.78
CA ALA A 310 -0.35 24.29 4.76
C ALA A 310 0.16 25.26 5.84
N CYS A 311 1.45 25.18 6.20
CA CYS A 311 2.03 26.02 7.25
C CYS A 311 2.39 27.44 6.79
N THR A 312 2.44 27.68 5.47
CA THR A 312 2.83 28.98 4.87
C THR A 312 1.66 29.78 4.31
N ALA A 313 0.46 29.19 4.22
CA ALA A 313 -0.72 29.89 3.72
C ALA A 313 -1.19 30.94 4.75
N GLN A 314 -1.09 32.23 4.38
CA GLN A 314 -1.74 33.29 5.15
C GLN A 314 -3.26 33.12 5.07
N PRO A 315 -4.00 33.36 6.17
CA PRO A 315 -5.46 33.37 6.13
C PRO A 315 -5.90 34.43 5.11
N GLU A 316 -6.80 34.05 4.21
CA GLU A 316 -7.46 35.01 3.31
C GLU A 316 -8.13 36.07 4.19
N SER A 317 -7.57 37.27 4.22
CA SER A 317 -8.22 38.43 4.83
C SER A 317 -9.47 38.72 4.02
N GLY A 318 -10.63 38.49 4.62
CA GLY A 318 -11.91 38.84 4.02
C GLY A 318 -11.96 40.32 3.67
N ASN A 319 -12.24 40.61 2.40
CA ASN A 319 -12.79 41.88 1.93
C ASN A 319 -14.28 41.72 1.71
#